data_AF-A0A7X3HEJ4-F1
#
_entry.id   AF-A0A7X3HEJ4-F1
#
_cell.length_a   1.000
_cell.length_b   1.000
_cell.length_c   1.000
_cell.angle_alpha   90.00
_cell.angle_beta   90.00
_cell.angle_gamma   90.00
#
_symmetry.space_group_name_H-M   'P 1'
#
loop_
_entity.id
_entity.type
_entity.pdbx_description
1 polymer ?
#
loop_
_entity_poly.entity_id
_entity_poly.type
_entity_poly.pdbx_seq_one_letter_code
_entity_poly.pdbx_strand_id
1 'polypeptide(L)'
;GMFDTLNTKVGEIAGEVGMTPSAWNSGIFNMVRNLSETVIVPIAGIVLTFVMCYELIQLIIEKNNLHDFDTWIFFKWIFKTFCAVLIVTNTWNIVMAVFDVAQNVVS
;
A
#
# COMPACT_ATOMS: atom_id res chain seq x y z
N GLY A 1 -10.59 -20.03 39.91
CA GLY A 1 -9.81 -21.23 39.56
C GLY A 1 -8.96 -20.95 38.33
N MET A 2 -8.02 -21.84 37.98
CA MET A 2 -7.11 -21.66 36.84
C MET A 2 -7.85 -21.38 35.50
N PHE A 3 -9.05 -21.92 35.34
CA PHE A 3 -9.93 -21.66 34.19
C PHE A 3 -10.57 -20.27 34.18
N ASP A 4 -10.86 -19.67 35.35
CA ASP A 4 -11.35 -18.28 35.42
C ASP A 4 -10.24 -17.30 35.06
N THR A 5 -9.01 -17.58 35.50
CA THR A 5 -7.81 -16.82 35.12
C THR A 5 -7.55 -16.93 33.62
N LEU A 6 -7.70 -18.13 33.03
CA LEU A 6 -7.58 -18.33 31.59
C LEU A 6 -8.68 -17.60 30.81
N ASN A 7 -9.93 -17.65 31.25
CA ASN A 7 -11.03 -16.96 30.58
C ASN A 7 -10.86 -15.43 30.66
N THR A 8 -10.34 -14.92 31.78
CA THR A 8 -9.97 -13.51 31.93
C THR A 8 -8.83 -13.13 30.98
N LYS A 9 -7.79 -13.98 30.89
CA LYS A 9 -6.67 -13.78 29.96
C LYS A 9 -7.09 -13.86 28.49
N VAL A 10 -7.98 -14.77 28.14
CA VAL A 10 -8.52 -14.90 26.78
C VAL A 10 -9.42 -13.71 26.42
N GLY A 11 -10.19 -13.18 27.38
CA GLY A 11 -10.95 -11.94 27.20
C GLY A 11 -10.07 -10.71 27.02
N GLU A 12 -8.97 -10.61 27.79
CA GLU A 12 -7.94 -9.56 27.61
C GLU A 12 -7.25 -9.69 26.23
N ILE A 13 -6.82 -10.89 25.85
CA ILE A 13 -6.16 -11.15 24.56
C ILE A 13 -7.11 -10.87 23.40
N ALA A 14 -8.38 -11.28 23.48
CA ALA A 14 -9.39 -10.99 22.45
C ALA A 14 -9.64 -9.48 22.29
N GLY A 15 -9.56 -8.71 23.38
CA GLY A 15 -9.59 -7.25 23.35
C GLY A 15 -8.36 -6.65 22.66
N GLU A 16 -7.17 -7.21 22.88
CA GLU A 16 -5.92 -6.76 22.25
C GLU A 16 -5.84 -7.09 20.74
N VAL A 17 -6.42 -8.22 20.29
CA VAL A 17 -6.40 -8.60 18.86
C VAL A 17 -7.33 -7.71 18.00
N GLY A 18 -8.33 -7.08 18.61
CA GLY A 18 -9.26 -6.17 17.93
C GLY A 18 -8.74 -4.73 17.75
N MET A 19 -7.58 -4.39 18.30
CA MET A 19 -7.05 -3.03 18.29
C MET A 19 -6.30 -2.70 16.98
N THR A 20 -6.40 -1.46 16.53
CA THR A 20 -5.61 -0.95 15.41
C THR A 20 -4.13 -1.01 15.79
N PRO A 21 -3.22 -1.21 14.83
CA PRO A 21 -1.79 -1.28 15.11
C PRO A 21 -1.24 -0.08 15.91
N SER A 22 -1.84 1.11 15.73
CA SER A 22 -1.52 2.33 16.48
C SER A 22 -1.97 2.30 17.94
N ALA A 23 -3.07 1.62 18.24
CA ALA A 23 -3.66 1.50 19.57
C ALA A 23 -3.03 0.34 20.37
N TRP A 24 -2.58 -0.71 19.70
CA TRP A 24 -1.89 -1.86 20.31
C TRP A 24 -0.46 -1.53 20.77
N ASN A 25 0.35 -0.89 19.92
CA ASN A 25 1.70 -0.47 20.30
C ASN A 25 2.20 0.70 19.44
N SER A 26 2.19 1.91 20.01
CA SER A 26 2.60 3.13 19.32
C SER A 26 4.10 3.15 18.94
N GLY A 27 4.97 2.47 19.70
CA GLY A 27 6.40 2.38 19.41
C GLY A 27 6.71 1.52 18.20
N ILE A 28 6.13 0.32 18.13
CA ILE A 28 6.26 -0.59 16.98
C ILE A 28 5.57 0.02 15.76
N PHE A 29 4.40 0.63 15.95
CA PHE A 29 3.68 1.33 14.89
C PHE A 29 4.54 2.41 14.24
N ASN A 30 5.17 3.27 15.04
CA ASN A 30 6.05 4.32 14.53
C ASN A 30 7.30 3.75 13.87
N MET A 31 7.87 2.65 14.37
CA MET A 31 9.00 1.98 13.71
C MET A 31 8.60 1.46 12.32
N VAL A 32 7.47 0.75 12.20
CA VAL A 32 6.97 0.23 10.93
C VAL A 32 6.60 1.35 9.96
N ARG A 33 5.99 2.44 10.47
CA ARG A 33 5.71 3.65 9.68
C ARG A 33 6.98 4.26 9.11
N ASN A 34 7.99 4.47 9.96
CA ASN A 34 9.26 5.04 9.54
C ASN A 34 9.94 4.17 8.46
N LEU A 35 9.91 2.84 8.61
CA LEU A 35 10.42 1.93 7.58
C LEU A 35 9.62 2.03 6.27
N SER A 36 8.29 2.11 6.36
CA SER A 36 7.41 2.26 5.20
C SER A 36 7.71 3.55 4.43
N GLU A 37 7.75 4.68 5.12
CA GLU A 37 7.95 6.00 4.51
C GLU A 37 9.39 6.20 4.02
N THR A 38 10.38 5.66 4.73
CA THR A 38 11.80 5.93 4.42
C THR A 38 12.43 4.91 3.48
N VAL A 39 11.96 3.66 3.48
CA VAL A 39 12.59 2.57 2.72
C VAL A 39 11.65 2.01 1.65
N ILE A 40 10.40 1.71 2.01
CA ILE A 40 9.47 1.04 1.08
C ILE A 40 9.05 2.00 -0.05
N VAL A 41 8.68 3.24 0.27
CA VAL A 41 8.27 4.23 -0.75
C VAL A 41 9.37 4.51 -1.78
N PRO A 42 10.65 4.77 -1.40
CA PRO A 42 11.71 4.96 -2.38
C PRO A 42 11.99 3.73 -3.26
N ILE A 43 12.01 2.52 -2.67
CA ILE A 43 12.23 1.29 -3.43
C ILE A 43 11.09 1.08 -4.44
N ALA A 44 9.84 1.27 -4.01
CA ALA A 44 8.68 1.18 -4.88
C ALA A 44 8.75 2.22 -6.02
N GLY A 45 9.20 3.45 -5.73
CA GLY A 45 9.41 4.49 -6.74
C GLY A 45 10.44 4.11 -7.81
N ILE A 46 11.54 3.46 -7.41
CA ILE A 46 12.56 2.97 -8.35
C ILE A 46 11.98 1.87 -9.24
N VAL A 47 11.33 0.86 -8.65
CA VAL A 47 10.72 -0.24 -9.40
C VAL A 47 9.65 0.27 -10.36
N LEU A 48 8.79 1.19 -9.90
CA LEU A 48 7.77 1.82 -10.73
C LEU A 48 8.40 2.55 -11.92
N THR A 49 9.48 3.30 -11.70
CA THR A 49 10.21 3.96 -12.79
C THR A 49 10.72 2.96 -13.83
N PHE A 50 11.29 1.83 -13.40
CA PHE A 50 11.73 0.77 -14.32
C PHE A 50 10.57 0.17 -15.12
N VAL A 51 9.46 -0.15 -14.46
CA VAL A 51 8.28 -0.73 -15.11
C VAL A 51 7.68 0.26 -16.12
N MET A 52 7.56 1.53 -15.76
CA MET A 52 7.01 2.56 -16.67
C MET A 52 7.92 2.81 -17.87
N CYS A 53 9.25 2.81 -17.68
CA CYS A 53 10.21 2.92 -18.78
C CYS A 53 10.14 1.72 -19.73
N TYR A 54 10.00 0.50 -19.19
CA TYR A 54 9.81 -0.70 -20.01
C TYR A 54 8.53 -0.62 -20.84
N GLU A 55 7.41 -0.25 -20.20
CA GLU A 55 6.13 -0.08 -20.90
C GLU A 55 6.21 0.99 -21.99
N LEU A 56 6.90 2.11 -21.74
CA LEU A 56 7.09 3.17 -22.73
C LEU A 56 7.90 2.68 -23.95
N ILE A 57 8.99 1.96 -23.72
CA ILE A 57 9.81 1.39 -24.80
C ILE A 57 8.97 0.42 -25.64
N GLN A 58 8.18 -0.44 -24.99
CA GLN A 58 7.31 -1.38 -25.69
C GLN A 58 6.28 -0.64 -26.57
N LEU A 59 5.62 0.39 -26.01
CA LEU A 59 4.66 1.21 -26.76
C LEU A 59 5.32 1.89 -27.97
N ILE A 60 6.55 2.38 -27.82
CA ILE A 60 7.32 3.00 -28.91
C ILE A 60 7.70 1.97 -29.97
N ILE A 61 8.14 0.77 -29.59
CA ILE A 61 8.55 -0.29 -30.53
C ILE A 61 7.34 -0.84 -31.30
N GLU A 62 6.23 -1.13 -30.62
CA GLU A 62 4.99 -1.60 -31.27
C GLU A 62 4.40 -0.56 -32.22
N LYS A 63 4.55 0.72 -31.92
CA LYS A 63 4.11 1.84 -32.78
C LYS A 63 5.17 2.35 -33.75
N ASN A 64 6.38 1.75 -33.77
CA ASN A 64 7.43 2.06 -34.75
C ASN A 64 7.11 1.52 -36.16
N ASN A 65 5.96 0.86 -36.35
CA ASN A 65 5.52 0.29 -37.64
C ASN A 65 4.67 1.24 -38.52
N LEU A 66 4.90 2.56 -38.44
CA LEU A 66 4.43 3.55 -39.44
C LEU A 66 2.92 3.51 -39.81
N HIS A 67 2.02 3.36 -38.84
CA HIS A 67 0.62 3.75 -39.06
C HIS A 67 -0.03 4.24 -37.76
N ASP A 68 -0.36 5.53 -37.76
CA ASP A 68 -1.03 6.31 -36.72
C ASP A 68 -0.37 6.35 -35.33
N PHE A 69 0.40 7.42 -35.12
CA PHE A 69 0.76 7.92 -33.79
C PHE A 69 -0.48 8.38 -33.05
N ASP A 70 -1.17 7.41 -32.47
CA ASP A 70 -2.34 7.60 -31.63
C ASP A 70 -1.90 8.29 -30.33
N THR A 71 -1.82 9.62 -30.35
CA THR A 71 -1.41 10.46 -29.21
C THR A 71 -2.23 10.16 -27.95
N TRP A 72 -3.44 9.62 -28.15
CA TRP A 72 -4.31 9.11 -27.11
C TRP A 72 -3.71 7.99 -26.26
N ILE A 73 -2.87 7.12 -26.84
CA ILE A 73 -2.18 6.05 -26.11
C ILE A 73 -1.12 6.62 -25.16
N PHE A 74 -0.37 7.63 -25.60
CA PHE A 74 0.61 8.30 -24.76
C PHE A 74 -0.07 9.05 -23.59
N PHE A 75 -1.21 9.69 -23.85
CA PHE A 75 -1.98 10.35 -22.79
C PHE A 75 -2.47 9.34 -21.74
N LYS A 76 -2.99 8.18 -22.16
CA LYS A 76 -3.38 7.09 -21.24
C LYS A 76 -2.19 6.56 -20.43
N TRP A 77 -1.01 6.46 -21.03
CA TRP A 77 0.21 6.06 -20.33
C TRP A 77 0.63 7.10 -19.27
N ILE A 78 0.62 8.40 -19.60
CA ILE A 78 0.92 9.48 -18.63
C ILE A 78 -0.07 9.43 -17.47
N PHE A 79 -1.36 9.27 -17.75
CA PHE A 79 -2.39 9.17 -16.73
C PHE A 79 -2.18 7.94 -15.83
N LYS A 80 -1.87 6.78 -16.43
CA LYS A 80 -1.55 5.55 -15.69
C LYS A 80 -0.35 5.75 -14.75
N THR A 81 0.74 6.37 -15.23
CA THR A 81 1.91 6.69 -14.40
C THR A 81 1.54 7.60 -13.24
N PHE A 82 0.74 8.64 -13.49
CA PHE A 82 0.32 9.59 -12.46
C PHE A 82 -0.50 8.91 -11.36
N CYS A 83 -1.49 8.09 -11.73
CA CYS A 83 -2.25 7.29 -10.77
C CYS A 83 -1.37 6.33 -9.99
N ALA A 84 -0.41 5.66 -10.65
CA ALA A 84 0.50 4.73 -9.98
C ALA A 84 1.37 5.43 -8.93
N VAL A 85 1.90 6.63 -9.24
CA VAL A 85 2.66 7.44 -8.27
C VAL A 85 1.77 7.84 -7.09
N LEU A 86 0.55 8.32 -7.33
CA LEU A 86 -0.38 8.70 -6.26
C LEU A 86 -0.68 7.54 -5.30
N ILE A 87 -0.86 6.34 -5.82
CA ILE A 87 -1.10 5.13 -5.01
C ILE A 87 0.13 4.81 -4.17
N VAL A 88 1.32 4.79 -4.77
CA VAL A 88 2.57 4.48 -4.04
C VAL A 88 2.83 5.50 -2.93
N THR A 89 2.63 6.79 -3.19
CA THR A 89 2.79 7.85 -2.18
C THR A 89 1.79 7.70 -1.02
N ASN A 90 0.59 7.17 -1.26
CA ASN A 90 -0.46 7.01 -0.25
C ASN A 90 -0.56 5.60 0.34
N THR A 91 0.42 4.72 0.10
CA THR A 91 0.38 3.31 0.57
C THR A 91 0.11 3.19 2.06
N TRP A 92 0.74 4.03 2.88
CA TRP A 92 0.54 4.03 4.33
C TRP A 92 -0.90 4.38 4.73
N ASN A 93 -1.47 5.42 4.11
CA ASN A 93 -2.84 5.85 4.37
C ASN A 93 -3.85 4.76 3.98
N ILE A 94 -3.60 4.05 2.87
CA ILE A 94 -4.44 2.94 2.42
C ILE A 94 -4.39 1.78 3.41
N VAL A 95 -3.20 1.39 3.86
CA VAL A 95 -3.03 0.30 4.84
C VAL A 95 -3.75 0.63 6.15
N MET A 96 -3.65 1.88 6.62
CA MET A 96 -4.39 2.34 7.81
C MET A 96 -5.90 2.30 7.60
N ALA A 97 -6.40 2.74 6.44
CA ALA A 97 -7.82 2.67 6.13
C ALA A 97 -8.35 1.22 6.10
N VAL A 98 -7.55 0.25 5.66
CA VAL A 98 -7.91 -1.18 5.73
C VAL A 98 -8.01 -1.66 7.17
N PHE A 99 -7.07 -1.27 8.04
CA PHE A 99 -7.16 -1.58 9.46
C PHE A 99 -8.39 -0.97 10.12
N ASP A 100 -8.73 0.28 9.79
CA ASP A 100 -9.91 0.96 10.31
C ASP A 100 -11.22 0.27 9.87
N VAL A 101 -11.33 -0.14 8.60
CA VAL A 101 -12.49 -0.90 8.12
C VAL A 101 -12.57 -2.29 8.78
N ALA A 102 -11.44 -2.97 8.97
CA ALA A 102 -11.42 -4.26 9.65
C ALA A 102 -11.87 -4.16 11.10
N GLN A 103 -11.46 -3.10 11.82
CA GLN A 103 -11.94 -2.86 13.19
C GLN A 103 -13.45 -2.64 13.25
N ASN A 104 -14.04 -1.92 12.29
CA ASN A 104 -15.49 -1.73 12.23
C ASN A 104 -16.27 -3.03 11.99
N VAL A 105 -15.64 -4.08 11.46
CA VAL A 105 -16.27 -5.40 11.26
C VAL A 105 -16.15 -6.29 12.51
N VAL A 106 -15.10 -6.08 13.32
CA VAL A 106 -14.82 -6.87 14.52
C VAL A 106 -15.48 -6.28 15.77
N SER A 107 -15.74 -4.96 15.79
CA SER A 107 -16.41 -4.24 16.89
C SER A 107 -17.93 -4.40 16.93
#